data_AF-A0A399ZTN5-F1
#
_entry.id   AF-A0A399ZTN5-F1
#
_cell.length_a   1.000
_cell.length_b   1.000
_cell.length_c   1.000
_cell.angle_alpha   90.00
_cell.angle_beta   90.00
_cell.angle_gamma   90.00
#
_symmetry.space_group_name_H-M   'P 1'
#
loop_
_entity.id
_entity.type
_entity.pdbx_description
1 polymer ?
#
loop_
_entity_poly.entity_id
_entity_poly.type
_entity_poly.pdbx_seq_one_letter_code
_entity_poly.pdbx_strand_id
1 'polypeptide(L)'
;MTTFNIHVEETDQTFPIPADIGERDDLIKRALAGVVPYIDTAKLTREEKDGITTIKVIKSHAPKGAGDPGSLLLVIRGLARSRRDGANPVASLYRQIIGDGIQLDTLKPDQHLALSSMIESAMEAGEEVHRELQGTLRYLNASLPVEAKSVPIGF
;
A
#
# COMPACT_ATOMS: atom_id res chain seq x y z
N MET A 1 -28.48 16.99 -7.94
CA MET A 1 -27.22 16.24 -8.19
C MET A 1 -26.09 17.17 -7.84
N THR A 2 -25.40 16.90 -6.73
CA THR A 2 -24.26 17.72 -6.29
C THR A 2 -23.06 17.36 -7.15
N THR A 3 -22.42 18.35 -7.76
CA THR A 3 -21.22 18.14 -8.57
C THR A 3 -20.01 18.24 -7.67
N PHE A 4 -19.15 17.22 -7.69
CA PHE A 4 -17.94 17.20 -6.89
C PHE A 4 -16.73 17.51 -7.76
N ASN A 5 -15.92 18.47 -7.32
CA ASN A 5 -14.64 18.78 -7.93
C ASN A 5 -13.53 18.47 -6.94
N ILE A 6 -12.48 17.80 -7.39
CA ILE A 6 -11.24 17.67 -6.63
C ILE A 6 -10.29 18.76 -7.06
N HIS A 7 -9.74 19.49 -6.11
CA HIS A 7 -8.65 20.44 -6.31
C HIS A 7 -7.39 19.93 -5.62
N VAL A 8 -6.34 19.69 -6.39
CA VAL A 8 -5.04 19.21 -5.90
C VAL A 8 -4.08 20.38 -5.79
N GLU A 9 -3.75 20.77 -4.55
CA GLU A 9 -2.95 21.97 -4.26
C GLU A 9 -1.53 21.90 -4.84
N GLU A 10 -0.92 20.70 -4.91
CA GLU A 10 0.44 20.52 -5.42
C GLU A 10 0.57 20.76 -6.93
N THR A 11 -0.48 20.47 -7.69
CA THR A 11 -0.50 20.61 -9.15
C THR A 11 -1.33 21.80 -9.61
N ASP A 12 -2.04 22.46 -8.69
CA ASP A 12 -3.06 23.49 -8.95
C ASP A 12 -4.10 23.06 -9.98
N GLN A 13 -4.42 21.76 -9.99
CA GLN A 13 -5.34 21.17 -10.96
C GLN A 13 -6.68 20.86 -10.31
N THR A 14 -7.75 21.11 -11.06
CA THR A 14 -9.12 20.84 -10.63
C THR A 14 -9.77 19.90 -11.63
N PHE A 15 -10.37 18.81 -11.14
CA PHE A 15 -11.04 17.82 -11.98
C PHE A 15 -12.40 17.43 -11.42
N PRO A 16 -13.40 17.20 -12.27
CA PRO A 16 -14.69 16.68 -11.83
C PRO A 16 -14.55 15.21 -11.45
N ILE A 17 -15.21 14.82 -10.37
CA ILE A 17 -15.32 13.43 -9.97
C ILE A 17 -16.80 13.04 -9.79
N PRO A 18 -17.14 11.77 -10.06
CA PRO A 18 -18.49 11.30 -9.84
C PRO A 18 -18.83 11.25 -8.34
N ALA A 19 -20.12 11.42 -8.04
CA ALA A 19 -20.60 11.65 -6.67
C ALA A 19 -20.35 10.46 -5.72
N ASP A 20 -20.39 9.25 -6.26
CA ASP A 20 -20.04 8.00 -5.55
C ASP A 20 -18.61 8.01 -4.99
N ILE A 21 -17.68 8.68 -5.67
CA ILE A 21 -16.32 8.90 -5.20
C ILE A 21 -16.26 10.11 -4.26
N GLY A 22 -16.88 11.23 -4.64
CA GLY A 22 -16.79 12.51 -3.92
C GLY A 22 -17.35 12.49 -2.49
N GLU A 23 -18.26 11.58 -2.21
CA GLU A 23 -18.85 11.41 -0.89
C GLU A 23 -17.90 10.74 0.13
N ARG A 24 -16.89 9.98 -0.32
CA ARG A 24 -16.05 9.15 0.56
C ARG A 24 -14.56 9.45 0.42
N ASP A 25 -13.96 9.86 1.52
CA ASP A 25 -12.52 10.17 1.60
C ASP A 25 -11.64 8.99 1.15
N ASP A 26 -11.99 7.77 1.54
CA ASP A 26 -11.21 6.57 1.19
C ASP A 26 -11.19 6.32 -0.33
N LEU A 27 -12.31 6.60 -1.01
CA LEU A 27 -12.44 6.42 -2.46
C LEU A 27 -11.70 7.51 -3.21
N ILE A 28 -11.75 8.75 -2.72
CA ILE A 28 -10.97 9.87 -3.23
C ILE A 28 -9.48 9.58 -3.14
N LYS A 29 -9.01 9.15 -1.96
CA LYS A 29 -7.60 8.79 -1.75
C LYS A 29 -7.17 7.64 -2.65
N ARG A 30 -7.99 6.59 -2.77
CA ARG A 30 -7.73 5.45 -3.67
C ARG A 30 -7.65 5.88 -5.14
N ALA A 31 -8.56 6.73 -5.60
CA ALA A 31 -8.59 7.22 -6.99
C ALA A 31 -7.36 8.08 -7.31
N LEU A 32 -6.88 8.86 -6.35
CA LEU A 32 -5.73 9.74 -6.50
C LEU A 32 -4.37 9.10 -6.18
N ALA A 33 -4.34 7.89 -5.62
CA ALA A 33 -3.10 7.22 -5.19
C ALA A 33 -2.10 6.98 -6.32
N GLY A 34 -2.56 6.89 -7.57
CA GLY A 34 -1.69 6.76 -8.75
C GLY A 34 -1.06 8.07 -9.23
N VAL A 35 -1.59 9.22 -8.80
CA VAL A 35 -1.24 10.54 -9.35
C VAL A 35 -0.65 11.47 -8.29
N VAL A 36 -1.11 11.37 -7.05
CA VAL A 36 -0.71 12.24 -5.93
C VAL A 36 0.09 11.42 -4.90
N PRO A 37 1.42 11.64 -4.79
CA PRO A 37 2.24 10.98 -3.78
C PRO A 37 1.76 11.31 -2.36
N TYR A 38 1.76 10.31 -1.47
CA TYR A 38 1.35 10.45 -0.06
C TYR A 38 -0.11 10.89 0.15
N ILE A 39 -1.00 10.63 -0.81
CA ILE A 39 -2.42 10.94 -0.68
C ILE A 39 -3.08 10.26 0.53
N ASP A 40 -2.58 9.08 0.93
CA ASP A 40 -3.11 8.32 2.06
C ASP A 40 -3.03 9.14 3.37
N THR A 41 -1.99 9.95 3.50
CA THR A 41 -1.78 10.84 4.66
C THR A 41 -2.31 12.25 4.43
N ALA A 42 -2.74 12.59 3.21
CA ALA A 42 -3.25 13.91 2.87
C ALA A 42 -4.55 14.23 3.62
N LYS A 43 -4.72 15.52 3.91
CA LYS A 43 -5.92 16.07 4.54
C LYS A 43 -6.87 16.53 3.43
N LEU A 44 -8.10 16.03 3.47
CA LEU A 44 -9.15 16.46 2.57
C LEU A 44 -10.00 17.51 3.28
N THR A 45 -10.21 18.67 2.66
CA THR A 45 -11.16 19.68 3.12
C THR A 45 -12.22 19.92 2.06
N ARG A 46 -13.46 20.15 2.48
CA ARG A 46 -14.60 20.37 1.59
C ARG A 46 -15.08 21.80 1.72
N GLU A 47 -15.22 22.47 0.59
CA GLU A 47 -15.81 23.81 0.48
C GLU A 47 -16.97 23.73 -0.51
N GLU A 48 -18.16 24.12 -0.05
CA GLU A 48 -19.34 24.19 -0.91
C GLU A 48 -19.56 25.62 -1.35
N LYS A 49 -19.67 25.82 -2.66
CA LYS A 49 -19.97 27.12 -3.25
C LYS A 49 -20.80 26.90 -4.51
N ASP A 50 -21.90 27.65 -4.65
CA ASP A 50 -22.75 27.65 -5.84
C ASP A 50 -23.26 26.25 -6.26
N GLY A 51 -23.53 25.36 -5.29
CA GLY A 51 -24.01 23.99 -5.53
C GLY A 51 -22.94 23.00 -6.01
N ILE A 52 -21.67 23.41 -5.99
CA ILE A 52 -20.51 22.58 -6.30
C ILE A 52 -19.70 22.36 -5.02
N THR A 53 -19.44 21.09 -4.69
CA THR A 53 -18.57 20.73 -3.58
C THR A 53 -17.14 20.58 -4.09
N THR A 54 -16.26 21.51 -3.71
CA THR A 54 -14.83 21.44 -4.01
C THR A 54 -14.10 20.76 -2.86
N ILE A 55 -13.48 19.63 -3.15
CA ILE A 55 -12.65 18.86 -2.23
C ILE A 55 -11.20 19.26 -2.46
N LYS A 56 -10.64 20.03 -1.54
CA LYS A 56 -9.22 20.40 -1.56
C LYS A 56 -8.39 19.29 -0.95
N VAL A 57 -7.39 18.86 -1.70
CA VAL A 57 -6.41 17.85 -1.30
C VAL A 57 -5.17 18.59 -0.83
N ILE A 58 -4.99 18.67 0.49
CA ILE A 58 -3.84 19.30 1.12
C ILE A 58 -2.83 18.20 1.46
N LYS A 59 -1.66 18.25 0.81
CA LYS A 59 -0.58 17.29 1.07
C LYS A 59 -0.10 17.45 2.51
N SER A 60 -0.16 16.37 3.29
CA SER A 60 0.59 16.30 4.54
C SER A 60 2.07 16.12 4.19
N HIS A 61 2.97 16.95 4.73
CA HIS A 61 4.40 16.68 4.62
C HIS A 61 4.71 15.25 5.05
N ALA A 62 5.57 14.56 4.31
CA ALA A 62 6.09 13.28 4.73
C ALA A 62 6.63 13.42 6.17
N PRO A 63 6.35 12.45 7.07
CA PRO A 63 6.94 12.50 8.41
C PRO A 63 8.45 12.65 8.26
N LYS A 64 9.05 13.64 8.92
CA LYS A 64 10.51 13.83 8.89
C LYS A 64 11.17 12.48 9.26
N GLY A 65 11.92 11.89 8.33
CA GLY A 65 12.55 10.57 8.51
C GLY A 65 11.80 9.36 7.92
N ALA A 66 10.66 9.54 7.26
CA ALA A 66 9.97 8.45 6.54
C ALA A 66 10.68 8.04 5.24
N GLY A 67 11.63 8.85 4.76
CA GLY A 67 12.32 8.64 3.50
C GLY A 67 11.43 9.01 2.30
N ASP A 68 12.00 9.72 1.34
CA ASP A 68 11.34 9.97 0.05
C ASP A 68 10.95 8.66 -0.65
N PRO A 69 10.02 8.66 -1.62
CA PRO A 69 9.75 7.49 -2.42
C PRO A 69 11.04 7.10 -3.14
N GLY A 70 11.61 5.94 -2.81
CA GLY A 70 12.95 5.52 -3.25
C GLY A 70 14.04 5.60 -2.18
N SER A 71 13.69 5.95 -0.94
CA SER A 71 14.61 5.93 0.19
C SER A 71 15.02 4.50 0.56
N LEU A 72 16.33 4.28 0.57
CA LEU A 72 16.99 3.07 1.07
C LEU A 72 16.49 2.65 2.46
N LEU A 73 16.03 3.58 3.30
CA LEU A 73 15.51 3.28 4.64
C LEU A 73 14.27 2.38 4.63
N LEU A 74 13.36 2.58 3.67
CA LEU A 74 12.16 1.75 3.54
C LEU A 74 12.52 0.35 3.03
N VAL A 75 13.46 0.26 2.08
CA VAL A 75 13.99 -1.01 1.58
C VAL A 75 14.73 -1.76 2.69
N ILE A 76 15.58 -1.08 3.47
CA ILE A 76 16.31 -1.66 4.60
C ILE A 76 15.34 -2.12 5.69
N ARG A 77 14.27 -1.38 5.97
CA ARG A 77 13.22 -1.83 6.91
C ARG A 77 12.48 -3.07 6.40
N GLY A 78 12.13 -3.11 5.12
CA GLY A 78 11.52 -4.29 4.50
C GLY A 78 12.44 -5.51 4.58
N LEU A 79 13.73 -5.34 4.26
CA LEU A 79 14.74 -6.39 4.37
C LEU A 79 14.99 -6.81 5.84
N ALA A 80 15.01 -5.87 6.78
CA ALA A 80 15.19 -6.17 8.20
C ALA A 80 14.00 -6.91 8.82
N ARG A 81 12.79 -6.69 8.29
CA ARG A 81 11.57 -7.40 8.70
C ARG A 81 11.41 -8.76 8.03
N SER A 82 12.05 -8.99 6.89
CA SER A 82 12.01 -10.28 6.22
C SER A 82 12.52 -11.38 7.16
N ARG A 83 11.75 -12.46 7.30
CA ARG A 83 12.13 -13.60 8.17
C ARG A 83 13.44 -14.21 7.65
N ARG A 84 14.29 -14.67 8.57
CA ARG A 84 15.62 -15.25 8.26
C ARG A 84 15.57 -16.45 7.30
N ASP A 85 14.46 -17.17 7.25
CA ASP A 85 14.23 -18.31 6.36
C ASP A 85 13.69 -17.91 4.98
N GLY A 86 13.31 -16.64 4.79
CA GLY A 86 12.78 -16.10 3.53
C GLY A 86 11.48 -16.75 3.06
N ALA A 87 10.86 -17.60 3.88
CA ALA A 87 9.72 -18.41 3.47
C ALA A 87 8.41 -17.67 3.72
N ASN A 88 7.55 -17.64 2.69
CA ASN A 88 6.18 -17.18 2.84
C ASN A 88 5.47 -18.05 3.90
N PRO A 89 4.75 -17.47 4.88
CA PRO A 89 4.01 -18.21 5.91
C PRO A 89 3.13 -19.34 5.36
N VAL A 90 2.53 -19.16 4.19
CA VAL A 90 1.73 -20.18 3.49
C VAL A 90 2.60 -21.36 3.05
N ALA A 91 3.77 -21.08 2.48
CA ALA A 91 4.71 -22.11 2.05
C ALA A 91 5.31 -22.87 3.24
N SER A 92 5.55 -22.17 4.36
CA SER A 92 5.99 -22.81 5.60
C SER A 92 4.92 -23.74 6.18
N LEU A 93 3.66 -23.29 6.22
CA LEU A 93 2.55 -24.11 6.69
C LEU A 93 2.35 -25.34 5.79
N TYR A 94 2.41 -25.17 4.46
CA TYR A 94 2.30 -26.29 3.52
C TYR A 94 3.39 -27.35 3.74
N ARG A 95 4.65 -26.93 3.92
CA ARG A 95 5.76 -27.85 4.23
C ARG A 95 5.55 -28.56 5.56
N GLN A 96 5.02 -27.85 6.56
CA GLN A 96 4.70 -28.44 7.85
C GLN A 96 3.62 -29.52 7.71
N ILE A 97 2.51 -29.24 7.02
CA ILE A 97 1.42 -30.19 6.81
C ILE A 97 1.92 -31.47 6.10
N ILE A 98 2.79 -31.31 5.10
CA ILE A 98 3.42 -32.45 4.40
C ILE A 98 4.41 -33.18 5.30
N GLY A 99 5.27 -32.46 6.00
CA GLY A 99 6.30 -33.03 6.88
C GLY A 99 5.71 -33.80 8.05
N ASP A 100 4.60 -33.31 8.60
CA ASP A 100 3.85 -33.95 9.68
C ASP A 100 3.00 -35.13 9.17
N GLY A 101 2.95 -35.36 7.86
CA GLY A 101 2.23 -36.49 7.25
C GLY A 101 0.73 -36.46 7.48
N ILE A 102 0.15 -35.26 7.63
CA ILE A 102 -1.26 -35.09 7.99
C ILE A 102 -2.14 -35.62 6.86
N GLN A 103 -2.88 -36.69 7.13
CA GLN A 103 -3.93 -37.21 6.24
C GLN A 103 -5.27 -36.60 6.64
N LEU A 104 -5.82 -35.75 5.76
CA LEU A 104 -7.08 -35.05 5.99
C LEU A 104 -8.22 -36.01 6.35
N ASP A 105 -8.21 -37.20 5.78
CA ASP A 105 -9.23 -38.24 5.91
C ASP A 105 -9.27 -38.86 7.32
N THR A 106 -8.21 -38.66 8.11
CA THR A 106 -8.03 -39.24 9.45
C THR A 106 -8.24 -38.22 10.58
N LEU A 107 -8.43 -36.95 10.23
CA LEU A 107 -8.59 -35.88 11.20
C LEU A 107 -9.97 -35.92 11.86
N LYS A 108 -10.01 -35.62 13.16
CA LYS A 108 -11.26 -35.40 13.87
C LYS A 108 -11.86 -34.04 13.48
N PRO A 109 -13.19 -33.84 13.61
CA PRO A 109 -13.84 -32.57 13.31
C PRO A 109 -13.19 -31.35 13.98
N ASP A 110 -12.81 -31.45 15.26
CA ASP A 110 -12.15 -30.35 15.98
C ASP A 110 -10.76 -30.01 15.39
N GLN A 111 -10.06 -31.02 14.87
CA GLN A 111 -8.76 -30.85 14.23
C GLN A 111 -8.89 -30.23 12.83
N HIS A 112 -9.98 -30.51 12.11
CA HIS A 112 -10.31 -29.81 10.88
C HIS A 112 -10.53 -28.31 11.12
N LEU A 113 -11.26 -27.95 12.17
CA LEU A 113 -11.50 -26.55 12.52
C LEU A 113 -10.21 -25.83 12.91
N ALA A 114 -9.36 -26.49 13.71
CA ALA A 114 -8.04 -25.95 14.08
C ALA A 114 -7.16 -25.73 12.84
N LEU A 115 -7.11 -26.72 11.93
CA LEU A 115 -6.33 -26.61 10.69
C LEU A 115 -6.88 -25.50 9.78
N SER A 116 -8.19 -25.34 9.68
CA SER A 116 -8.82 -24.26 8.90
C SER A 116 -8.41 -22.89 9.44
N SER A 117 -8.47 -22.70 10.76
CA SER A 117 -8.04 -21.45 11.40
C SER A 117 -6.56 -21.16 11.18
N MET A 118 -5.71 -22.20 11.20
CA MET A 118 -4.29 -22.08 10.88
C MET A 118 -4.06 -21.67 9.41
N ILE A 119 -4.82 -22.25 8.47
CA ILE A 119 -4.75 -21.90 7.05
C ILE A 119 -5.14 -20.45 6.83
N GLU A 120 -6.28 -20.01 7.38
CA GLU A 120 -6.75 -18.62 7.28
C GLU A 120 -5.70 -17.64 7.82
N SER A 121 -5.18 -17.89 9.02
CA SER A 121 -4.15 -17.05 9.63
C SER A 121 -2.87 -17.00 8.79
N ALA A 122 -2.46 -18.12 8.20
CA ALA A 122 -1.27 -18.18 7.35
C ALA A 122 -1.49 -17.45 6.01
N MET A 123 -2.71 -17.51 5.46
CA MET A 123 -3.10 -16.78 4.25
C MET A 123 -3.09 -15.27 4.49
N GLU A 124 -3.70 -14.78 5.57
CA GLU A 124 -3.68 -13.36 5.94
C GLU A 124 -2.24 -12.84 6.13
N ALA A 125 -1.42 -13.60 6.88
CA ALA A 125 -0.01 -13.25 7.08
C ALA A 125 0.78 -13.30 5.76
N GLY A 126 0.49 -14.25 4.88
CA GLY A 126 1.11 -14.36 3.56
C GLY A 126 0.74 -13.20 2.63
N GLU A 127 -0.50 -12.72 2.70
CA GLU A 127 -0.97 -11.57 1.93
C GLU A 127 -0.36 -10.25 2.43
N GLU A 128 -0.17 -10.09 3.73
CA GLU A 128 0.56 -8.95 4.28
C GLU A 128 2.02 -8.93 3.80
N VAL A 129 2.71 -10.08 3.85
CA VAL A 129 4.07 -10.22 3.31
C VAL A 129 4.10 -9.92 1.81
N HIS A 130 3.10 -10.37 1.06
CA HIS A 130 2.99 -10.06 -0.37
C HIS A 130 2.87 -8.56 -0.63
N ARG A 131 2.01 -7.87 0.14
CA ARG A 131 1.84 -6.41 0.05
C ARG A 131 3.12 -5.66 0.39
N GLU A 132 3.81 -6.04 1.47
CA GLU A 132 5.10 -5.44 1.84
C GLU A 132 6.17 -5.65 0.77
N LEU A 133 6.24 -6.86 0.19
CA LEU A 133 7.22 -7.19 -0.85
C LEU A 133 6.95 -6.46 -2.16
N GLN A 134 5.68 -6.34 -2.57
CA GLN A 134 5.29 -5.52 -3.72
C GLN A 134 5.65 -4.04 -3.49
N GLY A 135 5.39 -3.51 -2.30
CA GLY A 135 5.78 -2.15 -1.94
C GLY A 135 7.29 -1.94 -2.05
N THR A 136 8.07 -2.89 -1.51
CA THR A 136 9.53 -2.87 -1.55
C THR A 136 10.06 -2.94 -3.00
N LEU A 137 9.51 -3.82 -3.82
CA LEU A 137 9.86 -3.93 -5.25
C LEU A 137 9.54 -2.66 -6.02
N ARG A 138 8.41 -2.01 -5.72
CA ARG A 138 8.05 -0.72 -6.33
C ARG A 138 9.10 0.34 -6.02
N TYR A 139 9.57 0.40 -4.77
CA TYR A 139 10.63 1.32 -4.38
C TYR A 139 11.97 0.98 -5.04
N LEU A 140 12.35 -0.30 -5.08
CA LEU A 140 13.56 -0.73 -5.77
C LEU A 140 13.55 -0.35 -7.26
N ASN A 141 12.42 -0.56 -7.95
CA ASN A 141 12.27 -0.17 -9.35
C ASN A 141 12.33 1.35 -9.56
N ALA A 142 11.75 2.13 -8.63
CA ALA A 142 11.85 3.59 -8.68
C ALA A 142 13.27 4.11 -8.36
N SER A 143 14.06 3.32 -7.62
CA SER A 143 15.45 3.62 -7.27
C SER A 143 16.47 3.05 -8.27
N LEU A 144 16.05 2.50 -9.40
CA LEU A 144 16.98 2.07 -10.45
C LEU A 144 17.85 3.27 -10.86
N PRO A 145 19.16 3.07 -11.08
CA PRO A 145 20.04 4.16 -11.50
C PRO A 145 19.53 4.75 -12.81
N VAL A 146 19.02 5.97 -12.72
CA VAL A 146 18.60 6.76 -13.89
C VAL A 146 19.83 7.49 -14.40
N GLU A 147 19.99 7.58 -15.73
CA GLU A 147 21.04 8.42 -16.31
C GLU A 147 20.98 9.84 -15.72
N ALA A 148 22.12 10.33 -15.25
CA ALA A 148 22.22 11.68 -14.73
C ALA A 148 21.90 12.68 -15.85
N LYS A 149 20.77 13.40 -15.72
CA LYS A 149 20.34 14.42 -16.69
C LYS A 149 21.38 15.54 -16.88
N SER A 150 22.24 15.74 -15.88
CA SER A 150 23.44 16.56 -15.99
C SER A 150 24.50 16.05 -15.01
N VAL A 151 25.75 16.08 -15.45
CA VAL A 151 26.91 15.93 -14.56
C VAL A 151 27.27 17.34 -14.10
N PRO A 152 27.29 17.64 -12.78
CA PRO A 152 27.74 18.94 -12.31
C PRO A 152 29.20 19.13 -12.71
N ILE A 153 29.45 20.09 -13.60
CA ILE A 153 30.80 20.48 -14.01
C ILE A 153 31.31 21.50 -12.98
N GLY A 154 32.11 21.03 -12.03
CA GLY A 154 33.10 21.84 -11.30
C GLY A 154 32.62 22.65 -10.09
N PHE A 155 33.54 22.76 -9.11
CA PHE A 155 33.66 23.88 -8.18
C PHE A 155 34.53 24.96 -8.80
#